data_AF-A0A928U8L3-F1
#
_entry.id   AF-A0A928U8L3-F1
#
_cell.length_a   1.000
_cell.length_b   1.000
_cell.length_c   1.000
_cell.angle_alpha   90.00
_cell.angle_beta   90.00
_cell.angle_gamma   90.00
#
_symmetry.space_group_name_H-M   'P 1'
#
loop_
_entity.id
_entity.type
_entity.pdbx_description
1 polymer ?
#
loop_
_entity_poly.entity_id
_entity_poly.type
_entity_poly.pdbx_seq_one_letter_code
_entity_poly.pdbx_strand_id
1 'polypeptide(L)'
;MKKISVIVAVVVIVTTSMLTESFSQPKGGMKWKGSCGWSTSGQYGRLFDPATVETLHGEVTNVDIFIPQKGMSGGVHLTLKTDKGEIPVHLGPAWYIENQEIAIEQNDMIEVKGSRINFEGKPAIIAANVRKGDAVLTLRDEKGTPVWSGWRRK
;
A
#
# COMPACT_ATOMS: atom_id res chain seq x y z
N MET A 1 -62.52 -24.37 -39.57
CA MET A 1 -63.66 -24.17 -38.63
C MET A 1 -63.26 -24.84 -37.33
N LYS A 2 -63.19 -24.26 -36.13
CA LYS A 2 -63.74 -23.04 -35.52
C LYS A 2 -62.68 -22.46 -34.58
N LYS A 3 -62.67 -21.13 -34.45
CA LYS A 3 -61.94 -20.38 -33.42
C LYS A 3 -62.62 -20.60 -32.08
N ILE A 4 -61.87 -20.85 -31.01
CA ILE A 4 -62.28 -20.50 -29.64
C ILE A 4 -61.05 -19.93 -28.93
N SER A 5 -61.07 -18.60 -28.82
CA SER A 5 -60.27 -17.83 -27.89
C SER A 5 -60.89 -17.93 -26.49
N VAL A 6 -60.07 -17.62 -25.47
CA VAL A 6 -60.41 -17.09 -24.13
C VAL A 6 -59.97 -17.95 -22.94
N ILE A 7 -58.78 -17.59 -22.42
CA ILE A 7 -58.46 -17.26 -21.01
C ILE A 7 -58.84 -18.31 -19.94
N VAL A 8 -57.81 -19.03 -19.49
CA VAL A 8 -57.64 -19.51 -18.11
C VAL A 8 -56.15 -19.27 -17.83
N ALA A 9 -55.77 -18.07 -17.37
CA ALA A 9 -55.44 -17.80 -15.97
C ALA A 9 -54.87 -19.01 -15.24
N VAL A 10 -53.71 -18.82 -14.61
CA VAL A 10 -52.98 -19.76 -13.72
C VAL A 10 -51.76 -20.43 -14.39
N VAL A 11 -50.63 -20.32 -13.70
CA VAL A 11 -49.30 -20.91 -13.94
C VAL A 11 -48.30 -20.12 -14.81
N VAL A 12 -48.09 -18.84 -14.52
CA VAL A 12 -46.78 -18.18 -14.79
C VAL A 12 -46.40 -17.31 -13.60
N ILE A 13 -46.11 -17.93 -12.45
CA ILE A 13 -45.19 -17.38 -11.44
C ILE A 13 -44.46 -18.57 -10.84
N VAL A 14 -43.67 -19.22 -11.69
CA VAL A 14 -42.69 -20.23 -11.27
C VAL A 14 -41.51 -19.46 -10.68
N THR A 15 -41.43 -19.54 -9.35
CA THR A 15 -40.21 -19.61 -8.55
C THR A 15 -39.11 -18.59 -8.83
N THR A 16 -38.96 -17.59 -7.95
CA THR A 16 -37.73 -17.41 -7.15
C THR A 16 -37.92 -16.24 -6.19
N SER A 17 -38.62 -16.51 -5.09
CA SER A 17 -38.50 -15.70 -3.88
C SER A 17 -37.35 -16.28 -3.07
N MET A 18 -36.33 -15.44 -2.81
CA MET A 18 -35.51 -15.42 -1.58
C MET A 18 -34.90 -16.78 -1.18
N LEU A 19 -33.59 -16.99 -1.32
CA LEU A 19 -32.57 -16.33 -0.52
C LEU A 19 -31.34 -16.08 -1.40
N THR A 20 -31.17 -14.85 -1.90
CA THR A 20 -29.80 -14.38 -2.04
C THR A 20 -29.30 -14.21 -0.62
N GLU A 21 -28.56 -15.19 -0.13
CA GLU A 21 -27.57 -14.94 0.91
C GLU A 21 -26.65 -13.87 0.34
N SER A 22 -27.03 -12.61 0.58
CA SER A 22 -26.10 -11.53 0.53
C SER A 22 -25.01 -11.97 1.48
N PHE A 23 -23.86 -12.37 0.94
CA PHE A 23 -22.61 -12.29 1.66
C PHE A 23 -22.46 -10.83 2.05
N SER A 24 -23.14 -10.46 3.13
CA SER A 24 -22.70 -9.40 4.01
C SER A 24 -21.38 -9.92 4.51
N GLN A 25 -20.31 -9.67 3.74
CA GLN A 25 -18.98 -9.66 4.32
C GLN A 25 -19.14 -8.85 5.60
N PRO A 26 -18.76 -9.38 6.77
CA PRO A 26 -18.67 -8.53 7.92
C PRO A 26 -17.75 -7.40 7.48
N LYS A 27 -18.33 -6.21 7.26
CA LYS A 27 -17.62 -4.95 7.23
C LYS A 27 -17.08 -4.73 8.64
N GLY A 28 -16.24 -5.65 9.11
CA GLY A 28 -15.22 -5.38 10.09
C GLY A 28 -14.24 -4.47 9.38
N GLY A 29 -14.65 -3.22 9.15
CA GLY A 29 -13.73 -2.16 8.83
C GLY A 29 -12.68 -2.23 9.92
N MET A 30 -11.47 -2.64 9.51
CA MET A 30 -10.30 -2.68 10.37
C MET A 30 -10.28 -1.33 11.08
N LYS A 31 -10.57 -1.31 12.38
CA LYS A 31 -10.57 -0.07 13.17
C LYS A 31 -9.10 0.33 13.27
N TRP A 32 -8.64 1.12 12.31
CA TRP A 32 -7.30 1.71 12.26
C TRP A 32 -7.15 2.68 13.44
N LYS A 33 -6.88 2.16 14.63
CA LYS A 33 -6.69 2.93 15.85
C LYS A 33 -5.18 3.16 16.05
N GLY A 34 -4.65 4.23 15.45
CA GLY A 34 -3.25 4.66 15.58
C GLY A 34 -2.37 4.34 14.35
N SER A 35 -1.06 4.63 14.42
CA SER A 35 -0.13 4.46 13.27
C SER A 35 0.18 2.99 12.90
N CYS A 36 -0.56 2.01 13.43
CA CYS A 36 -0.38 0.57 13.20
C CYS A 36 1.07 0.09 13.30
N GLY A 37 1.80 0.62 14.28
CA GLY A 37 3.21 0.29 14.54
C GLY A 37 4.22 1.13 13.75
N TRP A 38 3.79 1.90 12.75
CA TRP A 38 4.66 2.75 11.91
C TRP A 38 5.03 4.11 12.52
N SER A 39 5.15 4.19 13.85
CA SER A 39 5.46 5.46 14.52
C SER A 39 6.95 5.79 14.44
N THR A 40 7.28 7.07 14.45
CA THR A 40 8.67 7.58 14.52
C THR A 40 9.43 6.98 15.71
N SER A 41 8.75 6.81 16.84
CA SER A 41 9.35 6.34 18.09
C SER A 41 9.50 4.81 18.16
N GLY A 42 8.88 4.07 17.24
CA GLY A 42 8.97 2.61 17.14
C GLY A 42 10.37 2.14 16.71
N GLN A 43 10.73 0.89 17.01
CA GLN A 43 12.05 0.35 16.69
C GLN A 43 12.40 0.49 15.20
N TYR A 44 11.42 0.26 14.32
CA TYR A 44 11.58 0.46 12.88
C TYR A 44 11.78 1.93 12.47
N GLY A 45 11.07 2.86 13.11
CA GLY A 45 11.19 4.30 12.81
C GLY A 45 12.56 4.88 13.14
N ARG A 46 13.20 4.36 14.19
CA ARG A 46 14.55 4.76 14.64
C ARG A 46 15.69 4.29 13.73
N LEU A 47 15.41 3.39 12.78
CA LEU A 47 16.43 2.95 11.83
C LEU A 47 16.80 4.06 10.83
N PHE A 48 15.90 5.02 10.60
CA PHE A 48 16.18 6.13 9.70
C PHE A 48 17.25 7.04 10.33
N ASP A 49 18.36 7.20 9.62
CA ASP A 49 19.44 8.10 9.97
C ASP A 49 19.57 9.21 8.91
N PRO A 50 19.28 10.49 9.25
CA PRO A 50 19.48 11.62 8.35
C PRO A 50 20.92 11.76 7.83
N ALA A 51 21.92 11.29 8.57
CA ALA A 51 23.33 11.37 8.18
C ALA A 51 23.70 10.39 7.06
N THR A 52 22.91 9.33 6.86
CA THR A 52 23.12 8.31 5.81
C THR A 52 22.18 8.48 4.63
N VAL A 53 21.55 9.65 4.50
CA VAL A 53 20.65 9.94 3.39
C VAL A 53 21.45 10.10 2.10
N GLU A 54 21.10 9.27 1.13
CA GLU A 54 21.64 9.31 -0.22
C GLU A 54 20.51 9.36 -1.24
N THR A 55 20.86 9.71 -2.48
CA THR A 55 19.94 9.73 -3.62
C THR A 55 20.36 8.63 -4.59
N LEU A 56 19.41 7.78 -4.93
CA LEU A 56 19.58 6.65 -5.85
C LEU A 56 18.64 6.84 -7.03
N HIS A 57 19.12 6.54 -8.22
CA HIS A 57 18.32 6.49 -9.44
C HIS A 57 18.34 5.06 -9.96
N GLY A 58 17.20 4.58 -10.42
CA GLY A 58 17.14 3.21 -10.91
C GLY A 58 15.77 2.81 -11.41
N GLU A 59 15.71 1.57 -11.86
CA GLU A 59 14.50 0.91 -12.33
C GLU A 59 13.90 0.07 -11.19
N VAL A 60 12.58 0.13 -11.02
CA VAL A 60 11.87 -0.73 -10.08
C VAL A 60 11.72 -2.12 -10.67
N THR A 61 12.40 -3.13 -10.11
CA THR A 61 12.30 -4.50 -10.61
C THR A 61 11.21 -5.31 -9.92
N ASN A 62 10.78 -4.91 -8.72
CA ASN A 62 9.71 -5.57 -7.98
C ASN A 62 9.07 -4.59 -6.98
N VAL A 63 7.77 -4.75 -6.71
CA VAL A 63 7.00 -4.06 -5.66
C VAL A 63 6.20 -5.12 -4.90
N ASP A 64 6.47 -5.24 -3.60
CA ASP A 64 5.91 -6.27 -2.73
C ASP A 64 5.37 -5.67 -1.42
N ILE A 65 4.59 -6.46 -0.68
CA ILE A 65 4.12 -6.10 0.67
C ILE A 65 4.86 -6.96 1.70
N PHE A 66 5.46 -6.31 2.69
CA PHE A 66 6.15 -6.97 3.80
C PHE A 66 5.63 -6.47 5.15
N ILE A 67 5.81 -7.26 6.21
CA ILE A 67 5.45 -6.84 7.57
C ILE A 67 6.76 -6.63 8.34
N PRO A 68 7.17 -5.38 8.66
CA PRO A 68 8.49 -5.13 9.22
C PRO A 68 8.70 -5.75 10.60
N GLN A 69 7.66 -5.78 11.44
CA GLN A 69 7.68 -6.41 12.76
C GLN A 69 6.32 -7.02 13.10
N LYS A 70 6.30 -8.08 13.90
CA LYS A 70 5.05 -8.72 14.37
C LYS A 70 4.15 -7.68 15.07
N GLY A 71 2.92 -7.53 14.60
CA GLY A 71 1.95 -6.56 15.11
C GLY A 71 1.94 -5.21 14.38
N MET A 72 2.80 -5.00 13.38
CA MET A 72 2.71 -3.87 12.45
C MET A 72 1.74 -4.17 11.30
N SER A 73 1.14 -3.11 10.72
CA SER A 73 0.47 -3.25 9.41
C SER A 73 1.49 -3.51 8.30
N GLY A 74 1.06 -4.14 7.21
CA GLY A 74 1.89 -4.32 6.02
C GLY A 74 2.45 -2.99 5.50
N GLY A 75 3.69 -3.05 5.03
CA GLY A 75 4.42 -1.99 4.37
C GLY A 75 4.75 -2.37 2.95
N VAL A 76 4.89 -1.36 2.10
CA VAL A 76 5.35 -1.53 0.72
C VAL A 76 6.86 -1.43 0.71
N HIS A 77 7.51 -2.44 0.12
CA HIS A 77 8.90 -2.36 -0.30
C HIS A 77 9.02 -2.59 -1.80
N LEU A 78 10.07 -2.03 -2.37
CA LEU A 78 10.42 -2.25 -3.77
C LEU A 78 11.88 -2.67 -3.88
N THR A 79 12.21 -3.32 -4.97
CA THR A 79 13.60 -3.59 -5.35
C THR A 79 13.99 -2.58 -6.41
N LEU A 80 14.98 -1.74 -6.09
CA LEU A 80 15.52 -0.75 -7.01
C LEU A 80 16.80 -1.30 -7.63
N LYS A 81 16.82 -1.42 -8.95
CA LYS A 81 18.01 -1.76 -9.72
C LYS A 81 18.76 -0.49 -10.09
N THR A 82 19.94 -0.36 -9.53
CA THR A 82 20.88 0.76 -9.75
C THR A 82 22.13 0.25 -10.46
N ASP A 83 23.01 1.15 -10.90
CA ASP A 83 24.30 0.79 -11.50
C ASP A 83 25.20 -0.04 -10.56
N LYS A 84 24.98 0.09 -9.24
CA LYS A 84 25.73 -0.62 -8.19
C LYS A 84 25.13 -1.97 -7.83
N GLY A 85 23.97 -2.32 -8.40
CA GLY A 85 23.22 -3.53 -8.10
C GLY A 85 21.80 -3.24 -7.59
N GLU A 86 21.14 -4.31 -7.13
CA GLU A 86 19.77 -4.28 -6.64
C GLU A 86 19.74 -4.04 -5.13
N ILE A 87 18.93 -3.06 -4.70
CA ILE A 87 18.81 -2.68 -3.29
C ILE A 87 17.33 -2.63 -2.91
N PRO A 88 16.93 -3.24 -1.79
CA PRO A 88 15.57 -3.11 -1.28
C PRO A 88 15.34 -1.72 -0.69
N VAL A 89 14.23 -1.11 -1.07
CA VAL A 89 13.78 0.21 -0.61
C VAL A 89 12.43 0.05 0.09
N HIS A 90 12.33 0.57 1.30
CA HIS A 90 11.12 0.59 2.11
C HIS A 90 10.43 1.94 1.99
N LEU A 91 9.21 1.94 1.46
CA LEU A 91 8.44 3.18 1.24
C LEU A 91 7.65 3.59 2.48
N GLY A 92 7.01 2.64 3.14
CA GLY A 92 6.12 2.95 4.24
C GLY A 92 4.95 1.99 4.34
N PRO A 93 3.94 2.32 5.16
CA PRO A 93 2.76 1.49 5.33
C PRO A 93 1.94 1.39 4.03
N ALA A 94 1.47 0.19 3.69
CA ALA A 94 0.67 -0.05 2.49
C ALA A 94 -0.57 0.84 2.42
N TRP A 95 -1.28 0.99 3.55
CA TRP A 95 -2.45 1.86 3.64
C TRP A 95 -2.14 3.33 3.33
N TYR A 96 -0.91 3.80 3.51
CA TYR A 96 -0.54 5.17 3.17
C TYR A 96 -0.21 5.26 1.69
N ILE A 97 0.59 4.32 1.18
CA ILE A 97 1.05 4.28 -0.22
C ILE A 97 -0.13 4.10 -1.19
N GLU A 98 -1.09 3.24 -0.87
CA GLU A 98 -2.30 3.00 -1.68
C GLU A 98 -3.22 4.23 -1.79
N ASN A 99 -3.09 5.20 -0.88
CA ASN A 99 -3.88 6.44 -0.90
C ASN A 99 -3.12 7.61 -1.54
N GLN A 100 -1.97 7.37 -2.18
CA GLN A 100 -1.23 8.41 -2.89
C GLN A 100 -1.67 8.47 -4.35
N GLU A 101 -1.55 9.65 -4.95
CA GLU A 101 -1.83 9.84 -6.38
C GLU A 101 -0.75 9.20 -7.27
N ILE A 102 0.45 9.00 -6.72
CA ILE A 102 1.60 8.42 -7.42
C ILE A 102 1.58 6.90 -7.21
N ALA A 103 1.27 6.16 -8.27
CA ALA A 103 1.47 4.71 -8.33
C ALA A 103 2.89 4.39 -8.81
N ILE A 104 3.60 3.57 -8.04
CA ILE A 104 4.92 3.03 -8.38
C ILE A 104 4.71 1.56 -8.73
N GLU A 105 5.12 1.20 -9.94
CA GLU A 105 4.94 -0.12 -10.53
C GLU A 105 6.29 -0.69 -11.00
N GLN A 106 6.27 -1.96 -11.37
CA GLN A 106 7.43 -2.61 -11.97
C GLN A 106 7.80 -1.93 -13.30
N ASN A 107 9.10 -1.81 -13.57
CA ASN A 107 9.73 -1.14 -14.72
C ASN A 107 9.64 0.39 -14.69
N ASP A 108 9.16 0.99 -13.60
CA ASP A 108 9.23 2.45 -13.45
C ASP A 108 10.66 2.92 -13.19
N MET A 109 11.04 4.01 -13.85
CA MET A 109 12.25 4.75 -13.54
C MET A 109 11.95 5.77 -12.44
N ILE A 110 12.60 5.61 -11.29
CA ILE A 110 12.39 6.46 -10.13
C ILE A 110 13.72 6.97 -9.55
N GLU A 111 13.61 8.09 -8.85
CA GLU A 111 14.65 8.59 -7.98
C GLU A 111 14.19 8.48 -6.53
N VAL A 112 15.01 7.84 -5.71
CA VAL A 112 14.75 7.61 -4.30
C VAL A 112 15.77 8.39 -3.49
N LYS A 113 15.31 9.32 -2.67
CA LYS A 113 16.11 9.92 -1.61
C LYS A 113 15.76 9.24 -0.30
N GLY A 114 16.73 8.60 0.34
CA GLY A 114 16.46 7.79 1.53
C GLY A 114 17.71 7.48 2.35
N SER A 115 17.49 7.04 3.59
CA SER A 115 18.55 6.68 4.52
C SER A 115 18.97 5.23 4.30
N ARG A 116 20.28 4.99 4.19
CA ARG A 116 20.85 3.64 4.16
C ARG A 116 20.90 3.05 5.56
N ILE A 117 20.30 1.87 5.70
CA ILE A 117 20.16 1.15 6.96
C ILE A 117 20.58 -0.31 6.83
N ASN A 118 20.79 -0.97 7.97
CA ASN A 118 20.92 -2.42 8.03
C ASN A 118 19.64 -3.01 8.63
N PHE A 119 18.87 -3.72 7.83
CA PHE A 119 17.62 -4.38 8.24
C PHE A 119 17.78 -5.89 8.14
N GLU A 120 17.60 -6.59 9.27
CA GLU A 120 17.77 -8.06 9.36
C GLU A 120 19.14 -8.57 8.84
N GLY A 121 20.20 -7.77 9.02
CA GLY A 121 21.56 -8.12 8.57
C GLY A 121 21.81 -7.89 7.08
N LYS A 122 20.87 -7.26 6.36
CA LYS A 122 21.03 -6.86 4.95
C LYS A 122 20.92 -5.34 4.78
N PRO A 123 21.67 -4.74 3.85
CA PRO A 123 21.54 -3.33 3.54
C PRO A 123 20.18 -3.05 2.86
N ALA A 124 19.49 -2.02 3.32
CA ALA A 124 18.23 -1.53 2.76
C ALA A 124 18.18 0.00 2.81
N ILE A 125 17.28 0.60 2.04
CA ILE A 125 17.03 2.05 2.08
C ILE A 125 15.64 2.29 2.67
N ILE A 126 15.53 3.20 3.63
CA ILE A 126 14.23 3.76 4.01
C ILE A 126 14.03 5.05 3.21
N ALA A 127 13.02 5.08 2.36
CA ALA A 127 12.73 6.24 1.53
C ALA A 127 12.19 7.41 2.37
N ALA A 128 12.71 8.61 2.08
CA ALA A 128 12.19 9.89 2.55
C ALA A 128 11.40 10.57 1.43
N ASN A 129 11.91 10.54 0.20
CA ASN A 129 11.23 11.04 -0.99
C ASN A 129 11.41 10.06 -2.14
N VAL A 130 10.38 9.94 -2.97
CA VAL A 130 10.44 9.22 -4.24
C VAL A 130 9.94 10.14 -5.34
N ARG A 131 10.69 10.27 -6.42
CA ARG A 131 10.31 11.03 -7.61
C ARG A 131 10.12 10.08 -8.79
N LYS A 132 8.98 10.20 -9.47
CA LYS A 132 8.65 9.49 -10.70
C LYS A 132 8.22 10.54 -11.73
N GLY A 133 9.07 10.79 -12.72
CA GLY A 133 8.89 11.91 -13.65
C GLY A 133 8.82 13.25 -12.91
N ASP A 134 7.73 13.99 -13.11
CA ASP A 134 7.48 15.29 -12.45
C ASP A 134 6.82 15.15 -11.07
N ALA A 135 6.35 13.95 -10.72
CA ALA A 135 5.62 13.71 -9.49
C ALA A 135 6.59 13.36 -8.35
N VAL A 136 6.41 13.99 -7.18
CA VAL A 136 7.24 13.75 -5.98
C VAL A 136 6.35 13.27 -4.84
N LEU A 137 6.63 12.06 -4.36
CA LEU A 137 6.04 11.47 -3.17
C LEU A 137 6.95 11.73 -1.96
N THR A 138 6.51 12.56 -1.03
CA THR A 138 7.20 12.78 0.24
C THR A 138 6.65 11.85 1.32
N LEU A 139 7.52 11.03 1.89
CA LEU A 139 7.23 10.00 2.89
C LEU A 139 7.72 10.41 4.27
N ARG A 140 8.83 11.15 4.35
CA ARG A 140 9.44 11.64 5.59
C ARG A 140 9.92 13.07 5.46
N ASP A 141 9.93 13.79 6.58
CA ASP A 141 10.59 15.10 6.66
C ASP A 141 12.12 14.97 6.78
N GLU A 142 12.82 16.11 6.79
CA GLU A 142 14.29 16.17 6.93
C GLU A 142 14.81 15.56 8.23
N LYS A 143 13.96 15.46 9.26
CA LYS A 143 14.29 14.86 10.55
C LYS A 143 13.99 13.36 10.58
N GLY A 144 13.52 12.78 9.47
CA GLY A 144 13.15 11.37 9.37
C GLY A 144 11.75 11.03 9.89
N THR A 145 10.97 12.04 10.29
CA THR A 145 9.61 11.87 10.80
C THR A 145 8.70 11.48 9.64
N PRO A 146 8.05 10.31 9.68
CA PRO A 146 7.10 9.94 8.65
C PRO A 146 5.88 10.86 8.66
N VAL A 147 5.43 11.26 7.47
CA VAL A 147 4.28 12.13 7.28
C VAL A 147 2.98 11.55 7.85
N TRP A 148 2.92 10.22 7.95
CA TRP A 148 1.79 9.50 8.54
C TRP A 148 1.81 9.41 10.07
N SER A 149 2.87 9.87 10.75
CA SER A 149 2.97 9.83 12.23
C SER A 149 1.88 10.65 12.94
N GLY A 150 1.29 11.64 12.25
CA GLY A 150 0.17 12.45 12.72
C GLY A 150 -1.16 12.18 12.00
N TRP A 151 -1.24 11.16 11.15
CA TRP A 151 -2.44 10.90 10.34
C TRP A 151 -3.61 10.44 11.22
N ARG A 152 -4.44 11.40 11.65
CA ARG A 152 -5.80 11.15 12.10
C ARG A 152 -6.72 11.38 10.92
N ARG A 153 -7.48 10.35 10.50
CA ARG A 153 -8.69 10.61 9.70
C ARG A 153 -9.59 11.52 10.54
N LYS A 154 -9.86 12.71 10.02
CA LYS A 154 -10.88 13.62 10.58
C LYS A 154 -12.25 13.03 10.29
#